data_AF-A0A952DCR9-F1
#
_entry.id   AF-A0A952DCR9-F1
#
_cell.length_a   1.000
_cell.length_b   1.000
_cell.length_c   1.000
_cell.angle_alpha   90.00
_cell.angle_beta   90.00
_cell.angle_gamma   90.00
#
_symmetry.space_group_name_H-M   'P 1'
#
loop_
_entity.id
_entity.type
_entity.pdbx_description
1 polymer ?
#
loop_
_entity_poly.entity_id
_entity_poly.type
_entity_poly.pdbx_seq_one_letter_code
_entity_poly.pdbx_strand_id
1 'polypeptide(L)' 'MRKHYDFSKATKNPYAKRLKQPVTIRLDQSTVAYFKNLADETELPYQSLINLYLRDCAATGRRLALDWRPAKKGAA' A
#
# COMPACT_ATOMS: atom_id res chain seq x y z
N MET A 1 -5.13 31.95 17.60
CA MET A 1 -5.05 30.63 18.26
C MET A 1 -5.00 30.81 19.77
N ARG A 2 -5.59 29.89 20.56
CA ARG A 2 -5.50 29.96 22.03
C ARG A 2 -4.09 29.58 22.51
N LYS A 3 -3.63 30.22 23.59
CA LYS A 3 -2.29 29.97 24.18
C LYS A 3 -2.18 28.61 24.86
N HIS A 4 -3.29 28.05 25.35
CA HIS A 4 -3.29 26.73 25.98
C HIS A 4 -4.63 26.03 25.78
N TYR A 5 -4.56 24.70 25.70
CA TYR A 5 -5.69 23.78 25.61
C TYR A 5 -5.51 22.72 26.71
N ASP A 6 -6.51 22.56 27.56
CA ASP A 6 -6.55 21.52 28.59
C ASP A 6 -7.19 20.24 28.01
N PHE A 7 -6.44 19.14 28.04
CA PHE A 7 -6.83 17.84 27.53
C PHE A 7 -7.06 16.81 28.66
N SER A 8 -7.14 17.24 29.92
CA SER A 8 -7.36 16.37 31.09
C SER A 8 -8.61 15.49 30.99
N LYS A 9 -9.63 15.92 30.25
CA LYS A 9 -10.88 15.17 29.97
C LYS A 9 -11.02 14.72 28.52
N ALA A 10 -9.95 14.75 27.73
CA ALA A 10 -10.02 14.46 26.31
C ALA A 10 -10.14 12.95 26.04
N THR A 11 -11.08 12.57 25.18
CA THR A 11 -11.25 11.18 24.72
C THR A 11 -10.30 10.90 23.55
N LYS A 12 -9.65 9.73 23.56
CA LYS A 12 -8.80 9.30 22.45
C LYS A 12 -9.61 9.23 21.16
N ASN A 13 -9.08 9.83 20.09
CA ASN A 13 -9.73 9.80 18.79
C ASN A 13 -9.90 8.33 18.32
N PRO A 14 -11.14 7.86 18.10
CA PRO A 14 -11.41 6.48 17.68
C PRO A 14 -10.83 6.17 16.29
N TYR A 15 -10.59 7.18 15.47
CA TYR A 15 -9.99 7.06 14.13
C TYR A 15 -8.46 7.05 14.15
N ALA A 16 -7.81 7.27 15.30
CA ALA A 16 -6.35 7.28 15.38
C ALA A 16 -5.73 5.96 14.90
N LYS A 17 -6.41 4.82 15.09
CA LYS A 17 -5.96 3.50 14.60
C LYS A 17 -6.05 3.36 13.08
N ARG A 18 -6.79 4.23 12.40
CA ARG A 18 -7.00 4.23 10.94
C ARG A 18 -6.10 5.24 10.23
N LEU A 19 -5.27 5.98 10.98
CA LEU A 19 -4.32 6.90 10.40
C LEU A 19 -3.32 6.11 9.55
N LYS A 20 -3.17 6.53 8.30
CA LYS A 20 -2.17 5.97 7.40
C LYS A 20 -0.79 6.36 7.94
N GLN A 21 0.05 5.36 8.18
CA GLN A 21 1.45 5.62 8.48
C GLN A 21 2.17 5.95 7.16
N PRO A 22 2.81 7.12 7.01
CA PRO A 22 3.57 7.44 5.82
C PRO A 22 4.82 6.54 5.77
N VAL A 23 5.00 5.83 4.66
CA VAL A 23 6.17 4.97 4.41
C VAL A 23 6.73 5.26 3.03
N THR A 24 8.06 5.24 2.89
CA THR A 24 8.72 5.33 1.59
C THR A 24 9.06 3.92 1.13
N ILE A 25 8.47 3.48 0.03
CA ILE A 25 8.70 2.15 -0.56
C ILE A 25 9.38 2.37 -1.92
N ARG A 26 10.51 1.69 -2.15
CA ARG A 26 11.16 1.66 -3.46
C ARG A 26 10.46 0.60 -4.30
N LEU A 27 9.95 0.98 -5.46
CA LEU A 27 9.25 0.10 -6.39
C LEU A 27 9.95 0.13 -7.74
N ASP A 28 9.96 -0.99 -8.43
CA ASP A 28 10.50 -1.08 -9.79
C ASP A 28 9.63 -0.27 -10.77
N GLN A 29 10.25 0.23 -11.83
CA GLN A 29 9.58 1.05 -12.83
C GLN A 29 8.41 0.30 -13.50
N SER A 30 8.57 -0.99 -13.75
CA SER A 30 7.53 -1.86 -14.33
C SER A 30 6.31 -1.97 -13.42
N THR A 31 6.52 -2.15 -12.12
CA THR A 31 5.44 -2.21 -11.11
C THR A 31 4.68 -0.90 -11.04
N VAL A 32 5.39 0.25 -11.04
CA VAL A 32 4.75 1.57 -11.04
C VAL A 32 3.94 1.79 -12.32
N ALA A 33 4.48 1.41 -13.49
CA ALA A 33 3.78 1.52 -14.76
C ALA A 33 2.49 0.68 -14.78
N TYR A 34 2.53 -0.56 -14.27
CA TYR A 34 1.35 -1.41 -14.16
C TYR A 34 0.22 -0.74 -13.35
N PHE A 35 0.52 -0.23 -12.16
CA PHE A 35 -0.49 0.42 -11.32
C PHE A 35 -0.98 1.76 -11.86
N LYS A 36 -0.17 2.46 -12.67
CA LYS A 36 -0.62 3.67 -13.38
C LYS A 36 -1.63 3.34 -14.48
N ASN A 37 -1.35 2.33 -15.29
CA ASN A 37 -2.31 1.89 -16.32
C ASN A 37 -3.61 1.40 -15.68
N LEU A 38 -3.51 0.64 -14.57
CA LEU A 38 -4.68 0.20 -13.82
C LEU A 38 -5.45 1.37 -13.18
N ALA A 39 -4.75 2.43 -12.77
CA ALA A 39 -5.38 3.66 -12.27
C ALA A 39 -6.20 4.37 -13.36
N ASP A 40 -5.68 4.41 -14.59
CA ASP A 40 -6.38 5.00 -15.72
C ASP A 40 -7.65 4.22 -16.08
N GLU A 41 -7.61 2.88 -15.99
CA GLU A 41 -8.77 2.01 -16.25
C GLU A 41 -9.84 2.08 -15.14
N THR A 42 -9.41 2.21 -13.89
CA THR A 42 -10.31 2.13 -12.71
C THR A 42 -10.74 3.49 -12.17
N GLU A 43 -10.23 4.58 -12.74
CA GLU A 43 -10.42 5.96 -12.29
C GLU A 43 -10.01 6.19 -10.81
N LEU A 44 -9.09 5.36 -10.30
CA LEU A 44 -8.59 5.44 -8.92
C LEU A 44 -7.10 5.78 -8.90
N PRO A 45 -6.62 6.60 -7.94
CA PRO A 45 -5.20 6.89 -7.84
C PRO A 45 -4.35 5.62 -7.66
N TYR A 46 -3.25 5.50 -8.42
CA TYR A 46 -2.37 4.32 -8.36
C TYR A 46 -1.84 4.04 -6.94
N GLN A 47 -1.60 5.08 -6.12
CA GLN A 47 -1.19 4.87 -4.72
C GLN A 47 -2.29 4.21 -3.87
N SER A 48 -3.56 4.54 -4.14
CA SER A 48 -4.71 3.93 -3.45
C SER A 48 -4.84 2.46 -3.86
N LEU A 49 -4.65 2.15 -5.14
CA LEU A 49 -4.65 0.78 -5.65
C LEU A 49 -3.53 -0.05 -5.02
N ILE A 50 -2.29 0.45 -4.99
CA ILE A 50 -1.17 -0.23 -4.33
C ILE A 50 -1.54 -0.57 -2.88
N ASN A 51 -2.07 0.40 -2.13
CA ASN A 51 -2.46 0.18 -0.75
C ASN A 51 -3.61 -0.85 -0.61
N LEU A 52 -4.57 -0.84 -1.54
CA LEU A 52 -5.68 -1.80 -1.53
C LEU A 52 -5.19 -3.23 -1.77
N TYR A 53 -4.30 -3.44 -2.75
CA TYR A 53 -3.71 -4.73 -3.05
C TYR A 53 -2.81 -5.23 -1.90
N LEU A 54 -2.05 -4.35 -1.26
CA LEU A 54 -1.27 -4.71 -0.07
C LEU A 54 -2.17 -5.13 1.10
N ARG A 55 -3.30 -4.44 1.28
CA ARG A 55 -4.29 -4.80 2.30
C ARG A 55 -4.93 -6.16 2.02
N ASP A 56 -5.29 -6.43 0.77
CA ASP A 56 -5.82 -7.73 0.35
C ASP A 56 -4.80 -8.85 0.55
N CYS A 57 -3.54 -8.62 0.18
CA CYS A 57 -2.43 -9.54 0.42
C CYS A 57 -2.29 -9.90 1.90
N ALA A 58 -2.35 -8.91 2.79
CA ALA A 58 -2.29 -9.11 4.23
C ALA A 58 -3.54 -9.83 4.78
N ALA A 59 -4.74 -9.50 4.28
CA ALA A 59 -5.99 -10.11 4.72
C ALA A 59 -6.10 -11.58 4.30
N THR A 60 -5.61 -11.92 3.10
CA THR A 60 -5.58 -13.28 2.57
C THR A 60 -4.42 -14.12 3.08
N GLY A 61 -3.46 -13.50 3.78
CA GLY A 61 -2.24 -14.17 4.24
C GLY A 61 -1.37 -14.66 3.09
N ARG A 62 -1.45 -14.01 1.91
CA ARG A 62 -0.70 -14.42 0.72
C ARG A 62 0.80 -14.36 1.02
N ARG A 63 1.47 -15.49 0.83
CA ARG A 63 2.92 -15.61 0.97
C ARG A 63 3.56 -15.71 -0.40
N LEU A 64 4.69 -15.01 -0.56
CA LEU A 64 5.50 -15.14 -1.76
C LEU A 64 6.04 -16.57 -1.84
N ALA A 65 5.74 -17.27 -2.93
CA ALA A 65 6.39 -18.53 -3.24
C ALA A 65 7.82 -18.20 -3.72
N LEU A 66 8.82 -18.51 -2.90
CA LEU A 66 10.24 -18.25 -3.16
C LEU A 66 10.90 -19.34 -4.01
N ASP A 67 10.13 -20.27 -4.57
CA ASP A 67 10.66 -21.33 -5.42
C ASP A 67 11.25 -20.71 -6.70
N TRP A 68 12.57 -20.54 -6.68
CA TRP A 68 13.34 -20.07 -7.82
C TRP A 68 13.26 -21.09 -8.94
N ARG A 69 12.26 -20.96 -9.82
CA ARG A 69 12.19 -21.76 -11.04
C ARG A 69 13.30 -21.28 -11.97
N PRO A 70 14.28 -22.12 -12.34
CA PRO A 70 15.30 -21.72 -13.29
C PRO A 70 14.60 -21.29 -14.58
N ALA A 71 14.92 -20.09 -15.07
CA ALA A 71 14.41 -19.58 -16.33
C ALA A 71 14.63 -20.64 -17.41
N LYS A 72 13.56 -21.01 -18.14
CA LYS A 72 13.66 -21.89 -19.30
C LYS A 72 14.74 -21.30 -20.22
N LYS A 73 15.88 -22.00 -20.34
CA LYS A 73 16.86 -21.73 -21.40
C LYS A 73 16.11 -21.72 -22.72
N GLY A 74 16.27 -20.63 -23.46
CA GLY A 74 15.57 -20.37 -24.72
C GLY A 74 15.67 -21.55 -25.68
N ALA A 75 14.56 -21.82 -26.36
CA ALA A 75 14.58 -22.54 -27.61
C ALA A 75 14.93 -21.53 -28.71
N ALA A 76 16.16 -21.62 -29.21
CA ALA A 76 16.57 -21.19 -30.54
C ALA A 76 17.72 -22.10 -30.97
#